data_AF-A0A947ACN4-F1
#
_entry.id   AF-A0A947ACN4-F1
#
_cell.length_a   1.000
_cell.length_b   1.000
_cell.length_c   1.000
_cell.angle_alpha   90.00
_cell.angle_beta   90.00
_cell.angle_gamma   90.00
#
_symmetry.space_group_name_H-M   'P 1'
#
loop_
_entity.id
_entity.type
_entity.pdbx_description
1 polymer ?
#
loop_
_entity_poly.entity_id
_entity_poly.type
_entity_poly.pdbx_seq_one_letter_code
_entity_poly.pdbx_strand_id
1 'polypeptide(L)'
;FYEVQKFINLTGHISDSLLTIIGGPLWNKLSDADRAIFIEELQASAERVSQDIVDSENSLASWFEAQGVTVNRVDIAPFREATMKLHNGPDATWSKEIYDRLQAIK
;
A
#
# COMPACT_ATOMS: atom_id res chain seq x y z
N PHE A 1 15.32 -0.27 -11.19
CA PHE A 1 16.13 -0.98 -10.17
C PHE A 1 16.57 -2.38 -10.59
N TYR A 2 15.72 -3.16 -11.27
CA TYR A 2 16.05 -4.54 -11.62
C TYR A 2 17.35 -4.71 -12.44
N GLU A 3 17.71 -3.74 -13.28
CA GLU A 3 18.96 -3.75 -14.06
C GLU A 3 20.24 -3.85 -13.22
N VAL A 4 20.17 -3.45 -11.94
CA VAL A 4 21.29 -3.43 -11.01
C VAL A 4 21.05 -4.32 -9.78
N GLN A 5 19.99 -5.15 -9.77
CA GLN A 5 19.63 -6.03 -8.66
C GLN A 5 19.31 -7.44 -9.17
N LYS A 6 19.94 -8.45 -8.58
CA LYS A 6 19.81 -9.84 -9.04
C LYS A 6 18.65 -10.62 -8.41
N PHE A 7 18.16 -10.15 -7.25
CA PHE A 7 17.20 -10.88 -6.44
C PHE A 7 16.06 -9.97 -5.98
N ILE A 8 14.84 -10.49 -6.04
CA ILE A 8 13.67 -9.92 -5.37
C ILE A 8 13.19 -10.95 -4.36
N ASN A 9 13.07 -10.57 -3.09
CA ASN A 9 12.54 -11.44 -2.04
C ASN A 9 11.13 -10.98 -1.67
N LEU A 10 10.12 -11.82 -1.95
CA LEU A 10 8.70 -11.51 -1.73
C LEU A 10 8.35 -11.60 -0.23
N THR A 11 8.83 -10.62 0.52
CA THR A 11 8.68 -10.54 1.98
C THR A 11 7.32 -10.01 2.43
N GLY A 12 6.62 -9.24 1.58
CA GLY A 12 5.28 -8.69 1.89
C GLY A 12 5.24 -7.88 3.19
N HIS A 13 6.32 -7.15 3.50
CA HIS A 13 6.51 -6.54 4.81
C HIS A 13 5.72 -5.23 5.01
N ILE A 14 5.22 -4.62 3.93
CA ILE A 14 4.36 -3.43 3.92
C ILE A 14 3.30 -3.62 2.85
N SER A 15 2.03 -3.41 3.20
CA SER A 15 0.96 -3.10 2.24
C SER A 15 0.85 -1.59 2.17
N ASP A 16 1.31 -1.01 1.07
CA ASP A 16 1.35 0.45 0.93
C ASP A 16 -0.03 1.02 0.57
N SER A 17 -0.26 2.27 0.92
CA SER A 17 -1.52 2.96 0.64
C SER A 17 -1.25 4.41 0.28
N LEU A 18 -1.80 4.86 -0.84
CA LEU A 18 -1.71 6.24 -1.29
C LEU A 18 -3.04 6.95 -1.08
N LEU A 19 -2.95 8.17 -0.56
CA LEU A 19 -4.11 9.03 -0.31
C LEU A 19 -4.12 10.20 -1.30
N THR A 20 -5.27 10.46 -1.91
CA THR A 20 -5.50 11.72 -2.62
C THR A 20 -6.09 12.75 -1.66
N ILE A 21 -5.42 13.89 -1.50
CA ILE A 21 -5.77 14.93 -0.53
C ILE A 21 -5.99 16.26 -1.25
N ILE A 22 -7.16 16.87 -1.05
CA ILE A 22 -7.46 18.24 -1.48
C ILE A 22 -7.20 19.19 -0.29
N GLY A 23 -6.48 20.28 -0.54
CA GLY A 23 -6.28 21.31 0.48
C GLY A 23 -7.58 21.96 0.92
N GLY A 24 -7.81 22.06 2.23
CA GLY A 24 -9.02 22.63 2.82
C GLY A 24 -9.44 24.02 2.27
N PRO A 25 -8.51 24.97 2.01
CA PRO A 25 -8.88 26.25 1.42
C PRO A 25 -9.48 26.16 0.02
N LEU A 26 -9.03 25.20 -0.81
CA LEU A 26 -9.62 24.95 -2.12
C LEU A 26 -10.99 24.28 -1.95
N TRP A 27 -11.05 23.22 -1.14
CA TRP A 27 -12.29 22.48 -0.87
C TRP A 27 -13.42 23.41 -0.43
N ASN A 28 -13.13 24.34 0.47
CA ASN A 28 -14.10 25.28 1.01
C ASN A 28 -14.65 26.28 -0.02
N LYS A 29 -13.94 26.51 -1.13
CA LYS A 29 -14.36 27.42 -2.22
C LYS A 29 -15.22 26.72 -3.28
N LEU A 30 -15.20 25.39 -3.32
CA LEU A 30 -16.00 24.62 -4.28
C LEU A 30 -17.48 24.69 -3.92
N SER A 31 -18.33 24.78 -4.95
CA SER A 31 -19.77 24.59 -4.81
C SER A 31 -20.09 23.15 -4.41
N ASP A 32 -21.29 22.89 -3.89
CA ASP A 32 -21.70 21.52 -3.55
C ASP A 32 -21.72 20.60 -4.78
N ALA A 33 -22.08 21.14 -5.95
CA ALA A 33 -22.05 20.41 -7.22
C ALA A 33 -20.61 20.03 -7.61
N ASP A 34 -19.66 20.97 -7.51
CA ASP A 34 -18.26 20.67 -7.80
C ASP A 34 -17.68 19.67 -6.79
N ARG A 35 -17.98 19.82 -5.49
CA ARG A 35 -17.53 18.87 -4.47
C ARG A 35 -18.01 17.44 -4.76
N ALA A 36 -19.25 17.28 -5.22
CA ALA A 36 -19.79 15.98 -5.60
C ALA A 36 -18.99 15.36 -6.77
N ILE A 37 -18.72 16.15 -7.81
CA ILE A 37 -17.90 15.71 -8.96
C ILE A 37 -16.49 15.31 -8.51
N PHE A 38 -15.85 16.12 -7.65
CA PHE A 38 -14.52 15.80 -7.13
C PHE A 38 -14.53 14.50 -6.33
N ILE A 39 -15.53 14.27 -5.48
CA ILE A 39 -15.62 13.02 -4.70
C ILE A 39 -15.77 11.82 -5.63
N GLU A 40 -16.70 11.89 -6.58
CA GLU A 40 -16.98 10.83 -7.54
C GLU A 40 -15.72 10.46 -8.34
N GLU A 41 -15.09 11.45 -8.98
CA GLU A 41 -13.93 11.22 -9.85
C GLU A 41 -12.70 10.75 -9.09
N LEU A 42 -12.47 11.28 -7.87
CA LEU A 42 -11.33 10.84 -7.06
C LEU A 42 -11.52 9.42 -6.51
N GLN A 43 -12.75 9.03 -6.15
CA GLN A 43 -13.05 7.65 -5.75
C GLN A 43 -12.91 6.68 -6.92
N ALA A 44 -13.50 7.00 -8.08
CA ALA A 44 -13.38 6.18 -9.28
C ALA A 44 -11.92 6.04 -9.73
N SER A 45 -11.15 7.12 -9.65
CA SER A 45 -9.71 7.08 -9.96
C SER A 45 -8.92 6.23 -8.96
N ALA A 46 -9.21 6.34 -7.67
CA ALA A 46 -8.57 5.51 -6.65
C ALA A 46 -8.83 4.03 -6.88
N GLU A 47 -10.08 3.63 -7.13
CA GLU A 47 -10.45 2.24 -7.42
C GLU A 47 -9.73 1.72 -8.67
N ARG A 48 -9.74 2.49 -9.76
CA ARG A 48 -9.06 2.10 -11.01
C ARG A 48 -7.54 1.92 -10.80
N VAL A 49 -6.89 2.89 -10.15
CA VAL A 49 -5.44 2.82 -9.93
C VAL A 49 -5.09 1.66 -8.99
N SER A 50 -5.91 1.40 -7.97
CA SER A 50 -5.75 0.20 -7.13
C SER A 50 -5.82 -1.08 -7.95
N GLN A 51 -6.75 -1.18 -8.91
CA GLN A 51 -6.83 -2.35 -9.79
C GLN A 51 -5.62 -2.46 -10.72
N ASP A 52 -5.16 -1.35 -11.31
CA ASP A 52 -3.96 -1.34 -12.15
C ASP A 52 -2.71 -1.83 -11.39
N ILE A 53 -2.60 -1.46 -10.10
CA ILE A 53 -1.52 -1.93 -9.21
C ILE A 53 -1.66 -3.44 -8.97
N VAL A 54 -2.85 -3.93 -8.64
CA VAL A 54 -3.08 -5.38 -8.43
C VAL A 54 -2.71 -6.18 -9.68
N ASP A 55 -3.13 -5.72 -10.86
CA ASP A 55 -2.82 -6.37 -12.13
C ASP A 55 -1.30 -6.35 -12.43
N SER A 56 -0.64 -5.25 -12.09
CA SER A 56 0.81 -5.13 -12.20
C SER A 56 1.52 -6.07 -11.23
N GLU A 57 1.14 -6.12 -9.95
CA GLU A 57 1.75 -7.00 -8.95
C GLU A 57 1.60 -8.48 -9.31
N ASN A 58 0.46 -8.87 -9.89
CA ASN A 58 0.20 -10.22 -10.36
C ASN A 58 1.07 -10.64 -11.56
N SER A 59 1.53 -9.69 -12.38
CA SER A 59 2.28 -9.96 -13.60
C SER A 59 3.78 -9.68 -13.49
N LEU A 60 4.19 -8.73 -12.66
CA LEU A 60 5.56 -8.23 -12.59
C LEU A 60 6.56 -9.27 -12.09
N ALA A 61 6.18 -10.17 -11.18
CA ALA A 61 7.07 -11.23 -10.71
C ALA A 61 7.59 -12.08 -11.89
N SER A 62 6.68 -12.57 -12.73
CA SER A 62 7.05 -13.34 -13.93
C SER A 62 7.78 -12.49 -14.97
N TRP A 63 7.43 -11.21 -15.09
CA TRP A 63 8.16 -10.29 -15.96
C TRP A 63 9.62 -10.13 -15.52
N PHE A 64 9.88 -9.95 -14.21
CA PHE A 64 11.23 -9.85 -13.67
C PHE A 64 12.04 -11.13 -13.85
N GLU A 65 11.42 -12.30 -13.69
CA GLU A 65 12.04 -13.59 -14.00
C GLU A 65 12.49 -13.67 -15.46
N ALA A 66 11.66 -13.19 -16.39
CA ALA A 66 12.01 -13.10 -17.81
C ALA A 66 13.15 -12.11 -18.10
N GLN A 67 13.36 -11.10 -17.25
CA GLN A 67 14.51 -10.19 -17.30
C GLN A 67 15.78 -10.77 -16.65
N GLY A 68 15.74 -12.02 -16.17
CA GLY A 68 16.88 -12.68 -15.53
C GLY A 68 17.04 -12.39 -14.04
N VAL A 69 16.05 -11.76 -13.40
CA VAL A 69 16.04 -11.58 -11.94
C VAL A 69 15.50 -12.84 -11.27
N THR A 70 16.13 -13.27 -10.18
CA THR A 70 15.59 -14.37 -9.36
C THR A 70 14.55 -13.82 -8.39
N VAL A 71 13.30 -14.29 -8.50
CA VAL A 71 12.21 -13.92 -7.58
C VAL A 71 12.01 -15.02 -6.55
N ASN A 72 12.37 -14.75 -5.30
CA ASN A 72 12.28 -15.70 -4.20
C ASN A 72 10.93 -15.58 -3.48
N ARG A 73 10.16 -16.67 -3.48
CA ARG A 73 9.03 -16.86 -2.57
C ARG A 73 9.57 -17.35 -1.23
N VAL A 74 9.44 -16.55 -0.19
CA VAL A 74 10.03 -16.81 1.13
C VAL A 74 8.95 -17.14 2.15
N ASP A 75 9.31 -17.89 3.20
CA ASP A 75 8.46 -17.98 4.39
C ASP A 75 8.47 -16.63 5.10
N ILE A 76 7.30 -16.00 5.16
CA ILE A 76 7.14 -14.66 5.75
C ILE A 76 6.94 -14.70 7.27
N ALA A 77 6.65 -15.87 7.87
CA ALA A 77 6.34 -15.96 9.29
C ALA A 77 7.47 -15.44 10.19
N PRO A 78 8.75 -15.80 9.97
CA PRO A 78 9.85 -15.28 10.79
C PRO A 78 10.03 -13.77 10.68
N PHE A 79 9.84 -13.21 9.48
CA PHE A 79 9.91 -11.76 9.24
C PHE A 79 8.80 -11.03 10.01
N ARG A 80 7.56 -11.54 9.90
CA ARG A 80 6.40 -10.98 10.60
C ARG A 80 6.57 -11.05 12.12
N GLU A 81 7.00 -12.19 12.66
CA GLU A 81 7.22 -12.35 14.11
C GLU A 81 8.31 -11.42 14.64
N ALA A 82 9.35 -11.15 13.85
CA ALA A 82 10.43 -10.24 14.22
C ALA A 82 9.94 -8.78 14.30
N THR A 83 9.10 -8.34 13.36
CA THR A 83 8.66 -6.94 13.26
C THR A 83 7.42 -6.63 14.10
N MET A 84 6.48 -7.56 14.27
CA MET A 84 5.26 -7.34 15.04
C MET A 84 5.52 -6.91 16.49
N LYS A 85 6.63 -7.38 17.08
CA LYS A 85 7.07 -6.99 18.44
C LYS A 85 7.35 -5.50 18.57
N LEU A 86 7.62 -4.81 17.45
CA LEU A 86 7.96 -3.39 17.41
C LEU A 86 6.73 -2.50 17.17
N HIS A 87 5.61 -3.05 16.70
CA HIS A 87 4.45 -2.25 16.27
C HIS A 87 3.78 -1.43 17.40
N ASN A 88 3.92 -1.86 18.66
CA ASN A 88 3.48 -1.10 19.84
C ASN A 88 4.67 -0.77 20.75
N GLY A 89 5.86 -0.63 20.16
CA GLY A 89 7.09 -0.26 20.85
C GLY A 89 7.16 1.23 21.21
N PRO A 90 8.31 1.71 21.70
CA PRO A 90 8.48 3.11 22.15
C PRO A 90 8.26 4.16 21.06
N ASP A 91 8.43 3.79 19.78
CA ASP A 91 8.24 4.69 18.63
C ASP A 91 6.79 4.75 18.13
N ALA A 92 5.88 3.97 18.72
CA ALA A 92 4.48 3.96 18.31
C ALA A 92 3.78 5.27 18.68
N THR A 93 3.14 5.90 17.70
CA THR A 93 2.35 7.15 17.88
C THR A 93 0.84 6.90 18.02
N TRP A 94 0.45 5.63 18.14
CA TRP A 94 -0.93 5.15 18.29
C TRP A 94 -1.10 4.36 19.59
N SER A 95 -2.35 4.21 20.04
CA SER A 95 -2.66 3.33 21.17
C SER A 95 -2.72 1.87 20.73
N LYS A 96 -2.51 0.96 21.69
CA LYS A 96 -2.69 -0.48 21.47
C LYS A 96 -4.11 -0.79 20.98
N GLU A 97 -5.12 -0.09 21.50
CA GLU A 97 -6.51 -0.28 21.07
C GLU A 97 -6.71 0.06 19.58
N ILE A 98 -6.11 1.15 19.09
CA ILE A 98 -6.17 1.50 17.66
C ILE A 98 -5.48 0.43 16.82
N TYR A 99 -4.31 -0.04 17.25
CA TYR A 99 -3.59 -1.11 16.57
C TYR A 99 -4.41 -2.41 16.51
N ASP A 100 -4.97 -2.85 17.64
CA ASP A 100 -5.79 -4.07 17.72
C ASP A 100 -7.03 -3.95 16.82
N ARG A 101 -7.67 -2.77 16.77
CA ARG A 101 -8.79 -2.49 15.86
C ARG A 101 -8.37 -2.59 14.40
N LEU A 102 -7.20 -2.07 14.02
CA LEU A 102 -6.66 -2.20 12.66
C LEU A 102 -6.42 -3.67 12.29
N GLN A 103 -5.83 -4.46 13.20
CA GLN A 103 -5.60 -5.89 12.98
C GLN A 103 -6.89 -6.72 12.85
N ALA A 104 -8.01 -6.23 13.39
CA ALA A 104 -9.30 -6.90 13.31
C ALA A 104 -10.06 -6.63 12.00
N ILE A 105 -9.59 -5.69 11.16
CA ILE A 105 -10.14 -5.43 9.83
C ILE A 105 -9.81 -6.63 8.93
N LYS A 106 -10.82 -7.14 8.22
CA LYS A 106 -10.70 -8.28 7.30
C LYS A 106 -10.68 -7.82 5.85
#